data_AF-A0A257RSA8-F1
#
_entry.id   AF-A0A257RSA8-F1
#
_cell.length_a   1.000
_cell.length_b   1.000
_cell.length_c   1.000
_cell.angle_alpha   90.00
_cell.angle_beta   90.00
_cell.angle_gamma   90.00
#
_symmetry.space_group_name_H-M   'P 1'
#
loop_
_entity.id
_entity.type
_entity.pdbx_description
1 polymer ?
#
loop_
_entity_poly.entity_id
_entity_poly.type
_entity_poly.pdbx_seq_one_letter_code
_entity_poly.pdbx_strand_id
1 'polypeptide(L)'
;MDGSGGPRRAAGARRRPARPVGPLNRGGLHGSSSPRDPAGRCAGARAARERPHAHRRRVSVQLLFVCTGNTCRSPLAEAIARKIAIERGLTWLDAASAGTSAWEGASASDGALLVGLERGLDLNGHRSRQLDRDVVARADLILAMGPHHLERVEALGGEGKAYLLTAYASHGQNTRPVNDPMGAELEVYRVTAGELERLVRAAMDRVAAERPAGGAEG
;
A
#
# COMPACT_ATOMS: atom_id res chain seq x y z
N MET A 1 -4.30 44.43 39.04
CA MET A 1 -5.12 43.71 40.03
C MET A 1 -6.09 42.86 39.22
N ASP A 2 -6.15 41.53 39.21
CA ASP A 2 -5.56 40.42 39.97
C ASP A 2 -5.80 39.15 39.11
N GLY A 3 -5.12 38.03 39.40
CA GLY A 3 -5.63 36.72 38.96
C GLY A 3 -4.66 35.78 38.25
N SER A 4 -3.44 35.64 38.74
CA SER A 4 -2.56 34.50 38.43
C SER A 4 -3.04 33.24 39.17
N GLY A 5 -3.09 32.06 38.52
CA GLY A 5 -3.36 30.82 39.25
C GLY A 5 -3.41 29.51 38.44
N GLY A 6 -2.30 28.77 38.44
CA GLY A 6 -2.25 27.30 38.25
C GLY A 6 -1.74 26.82 36.88
N PRO A 7 -0.86 25.79 36.82
CA PRO A 7 -1.22 24.46 37.33
C PRO A 7 -0.19 23.79 38.27
N ARG A 8 -0.70 22.81 39.02
CA ARG A 8 -0.01 22.06 40.08
C ARG A 8 0.83 20.90 39.52
N ARG A 9 1.89 20.65 40.28
CA ARG A 9 3.02 19.71 40.13
C ARG A 9 2.68 18.28 39.71
N ALA A 10 3.55 17.75 38.87
CA ALA A 10 3.74 16.33 38.58
C ALA A 10 4.17 15.54 39.83
N ALA A 11 3.54 14.38 40.03
CA ALA A 11 3.95 13.38 41.00
C ALA A 11 4.68 12.24 40.28
N GLY A 12 5.91 11.96 40.72
CA GLY A 12 6.73 10.89 40.18
C GLY A 12 6.37 9.51 40.69
N ALA A 13 6.79 8.49 39.95
CA ALA A 13 6.90 7.13 40.48
C ALA A 13 8.05 6.34 39.81
N ARG A 14 9.19 6.32 40.52
CA ARG A 14 10.01 5.15 40.87
C ARG A 14 10.60 4.27 39.75
N ARG A 15 11.92 4.43 39.58
CA ARG A 15 12.88 3.42 39.08
C ARG A 15 12.90 2.16 39.96
N ARG A 16 13.18 0.99 39.36
CA ARG A 16 13.90 -0.17 39.96
C ARG A 16 14.24 -1.25 38.88
N PRO A 17 15.14 -2.23 39.15
CA PRO A 17 16.44 -2.32 38.48
C PRO A 17 16.63 -3.55 37.55
N ALA A 18 17.76 -3.53 36.84
CA ALA A 18 18.26 -4.55 35.92
C ALA A 18 18.65 -5.89 36.57
N ARG A 19 18.65 -6.97 35.77
CA ARG A 19 19.37 -8.25 35.98
C ARG A 19 19.13 -9.22 34.79
N PRO A 20 19.94 -10.27 34.58
CA PRO A 20 21.38 -10.30 34.30
C PRO A 20 21.71 -10.95 32.94
N VAL A 21 22.98 -10.82 32.56
CA VAL A 21 23.67 -11.35 31.38
C VAL A 21 23.78 -12.89 31.34
N GLY A 22 23.64 -13.46 30.13
CA GLY A 22 23.96 -14.85 29.78
C GLY A 22 25.10 -14.92 28.74
N PRO A 23 25.78 -16.06 28.59
CA PRO A 23 27.23 -16.10 28.38
C PRO A 23 27.69 -15.86 26.94
N LEU A 24 28.84 -15.17 26.84
CA LEU A 24 29.70 -15.09 25.67
C LEU A 24 30.37 -16.45 25.43
N ASN A 25 30.05 -17.08 24.31
CA ASN A 25 30.78 -18.27 23.85
C ASN A 25 32.01 -17.82 23.04
N ARG A 26 33.21 -18.00 23.60
CA ARG A 26 34.50 -17.86 22.92
C ARG A 26 35.33 -19.12 23.15
N GLY A 27 35.58 -19.83 22.06
CA GLY A 27 36.57 -20.89 21.86
C GLY A 27 36.35 -21.34 20.41
N GLY A 28 37.25 -21.08 19.46
CA GLY A 28 38.60 -21.63 19.41
C GLY A 28 38.50 -23.10 18.92
N LEU A 29 39.26 -23.61 17.96
CA LEU A 29 40.53 -23.21 17.39
C LEU A 29 40.80 -24.05 16.10
N HIS A 30 41.79 -23.62 15.31
CA HIS A 30 42.72 -24.43 14.47
C HIS A 30 42.17 -25.26 13.31
N GLY A 31 42.53 -24.91 12.07
CA GLY A 31 43.59 -25.60 11.31
C GLY A 31 42.90 -26.44 10.20
N SER A 32 43.37 -26.61 8.97
CA SER A 32 44.68 -26.48 8.35
C SER A 32 44.51 -26.52 6.82
N SER A 33 45.51 -26.02 6.10
CA SER A 33 46.02 -26.55 4.81
C SER A 33 45.09 -26.66 3.57
N SER A 34 45.32 -25.72 2.64
CA SER A 34 45.38 -25.86 1.16
C SER A 34 46.09 -27.18 0.70
N PRO A 35 46.01 -27.71 -0.56
CA PRO A 35 45.81 -26.98 -1.83
C PRO A 35 45.08 -27.68 -3.02
N ARG A 36 44.75 -26.84 -4.03
CA ARG A 36 44.74 -27.03 -5.50
C ARG A 36 44.39 -28.40 -6.12
N ASP A 37 43.46 -28.39 -7.08
CA ASP A 37 43.77 -28.64 -8.51
C ASP A 37 42.62 -28.25 -9.46
N PRO A 38 42.83 -28.14 -10.80
CA PRO A 38 42.15 -27.21 -11.69
C PRO A 38 41.32 -27.93 -12.79
N ALA A 39 40.77 -27.12 -13.69
CA ALA A 39 40.22 -27.48 -15.01
C ALA A 39 38.86 -28.20 -15.07
N GLY A 40 37.81 -27.42 -15.31
CA GLY A 40 36.58 -27.85 -15.93
C GLY A 40 36.08 -26.77 -16.89
N ARG A 41 36.31 -26.99 -18.19
CA ARG A 41 36.06 -26.04 -19.28
C ARG A 41 34.61 -26.18 -19.78
N CYS A 42 34.15 -25.10 -20.42
CA CYS A 42 33.15 -25.05 -21.51
C CYS A 42 31.65 -24.82 -21.20
N ALA A 43 31.21 -23.67 -21.73
CA ALA A 43 30.06 -23.50 -22.62
C ALA A 43 28.64 -23.38 -22.03
N GLY A 44 28.21 -22.11 -21.89
CA GLY A 44 27.13 -21.55 -22.70
C GLY A 44 25.69 -21.99 -22.42
N ALA A 45 24.86 -21.06 -21.93
CA ALA A 45 23.51 -20.84 -22.45
C ALA A 45 22.87 -19.59 -21.80
N ARG A 46 22.62 -18.60 -22.64
CA ARG A 46 21.39 -17.78 -22.76
C ARG A 46 20.63 -17.37 -21.48
N ALA A 47 20.35 -16.07 -21.45
CA ALA A 47 19.25 -15.45 -20.73
C ALA A 47 17.93 -16.23 -20.82
N ALA A 48 17.13 -16.09 -19.76
CA ALA A 48 15.67 -15.93 -19.72
C ALA A 48 14.96 -16.89 -18.76
N ARG A 49 14.09 -16.29 -17.92
CA ARG A 49 12.80 -16.80 -17.42
C ARG A 49 12.89 -17.89 -16.34
N GLU A 50 12.02 -17.97 -15.34
CA GLU A 50 10.81 -17.25 -14.91
C GLU A 50 10.54 -17.71 -13.45
N ARG A 51 9.69 -16.97 -12.73
CA ARG A 51 9.20 -17.29 -11.38
C ARG A 51 8.51 -18.68 -11.33
N PRO A 52 8.29 -19.25 -10.12
CA PRO A 52 6.91 -19.13 -9.65
C PRO A 52 6.81 -18.92 -8.12
N HIS A 53 6.29 -17.75 -7.73
CA HIS A 53 5.46 -17.69 -6.53
C HIS A 53 4.21 -18.53 -6.83
N ALA A 54 4.05 -19.63 -6.10
CA ALA A 54 3.00 -20.61 -6.32
C ALA A 54 1.61 -19.95 -6.43
N HIS A 55 1.01 -20.04 -7.63
CA HIS A 55 -0.39 -19.73 -7.87
C HIS A 55 -1.26 -20.76 -7.14
N ARG A 56 -1.52 -20.53 -5.84
CA ARG A 56 -2.83 -20.93 -5.31
C ARG A 56 -3.86 -20.08 -6.05
N ARG A 57 -4.87 -20.72 -6.64
CA ARG A 57 -6.04 -20.06 -7.23
C ARG A 57 -6.71 -19.14 -6.20
N ARG A 58 -6.19 -17.92 -6.02
CA ARG A 58 -6.96 -16.81 -5.50
C ARG A 58 -7.83 -16.38 -6.65
N VAL A 59 -9.11 -16.73 -6.56
CA VAL A 59 -10.13 -16.29 -7.52
C VAL A 59 -10.26 -14.75 -7.48
N SER A 60 -9.72 -14.10 -6.44
CA SER A 60 -9.70 -12.66 -6.24
C SER A 60 -8.33 -11.99 -6.49
N VAL A 61 -8.28 -10.99 -7.38
CA VAL A 61 -7.19 -10.01 -7.48
C VAL A 61 -7.33 -9.00 -6.34
N GLN A 62 -6.26 -8.80 -5.59
CA GLN A 62 -6.18 -7.86 -4.47
C GLN A 62 -5.56 -6.53 -4.93
N LEU A 63 -6.40 -5.52 -5.14
CA LEU A 63 -6.00 -4.17 -5.52
C LEU A 63 -5.83 -3.30 -4.28
N LEU A 64 -4.67 -2.67 -4.10
CA LEU A 64 -4.37 -1.83 -2.95
C LEU A 64 -4.12 -0.38 -3.35
N PHE A 65 -4.85 0.56 -2.75
CA PHE A 65 -4.60 2.00 -2.89
C PHE A 65 -3.79 2.55 -1.72
N VAL A 66 -2.72 3.32 -2.02
CA VAL A 66 -1.82 3.85 -0.98
C VAL A 66 -1.71 5.37 -1.04
N CYS A 67 -1.97 6.03 0.09
CA CYS A 67 -1.71 7.46 0.29
C CYS A 67 -0.98 7.70 1.63
N THR A 68 -0.93 8.94 2.13
CA THR A 68 -0.21 9.25 3.37
C THR A 68 -0.97 8.74 4.60
N GLY A 69 -2.12 9.33 4.90
CA GLY A 69 -2.86 9.04 6.15
C GLY A 69 -3.94 7.97 6.07
N ASN A 70 -4.28 7.50 4.86
CA ASN A 70 -5.43 6.61 4.60
C ASN A 70 -6.77 7.15 5.12
N THR A 71 -6.97 8.46 5.01
CA THR A 71 -8.20 9.15 5.44
C THR A 71 -8.91 9.92 4.32
N CYS A 72 -8.21 10.32 3.25
CA CYS A 72 -8.80 11.11 2.16
C CYS A 72 -8.78 10.38 0.81
N ARG A 73 -7.61 10.34 0.14
CA ARG A 73 -7.47 9.89 -1.25
C ARG A 73 -7.65 8.38 -1.44
N SER A 74 -6.92 7.56 -0.66
CA SER A 74 -6.99 6.11 -0.83
C SER A 74 -8.33 5.47 -0.40
N PRO A 75 -9.04 5.96 0.65
CA PRO A 75 -10.39 5.48 0.96
C PRO A 75 -11.40 5.82 -0.14
N LEU A 76 -11.36 7.04 -0.69
CA LEU A 76 -12.20 7.44 -1.83
C LEU A 76 -11.94 6.54 -3.04
N ALA A 77 -10.68 6.31 -3.38
CA ALA A 77 -10.31 5.44 -4.49
C ALA A 77 -10.78 3.99 -4.29
N GLU A 78 -10.67 3.45 -3.07
CA GLU A 78 -11.20 2.13 -2.72
C GLU A 78 -12.71 2.06 -2.93
N ALA A 79 -13.48 3.00 -2.37
CA ALA A 79 -14.93 3.00 -2.48
C ALA A 79 -15.39 3.13 -3.95
N ILE A 80 -14.71 3.98 -4.74
CA ILE A 80 -14.95 4.11 -6.19
C ILE A 80 -14.66 2.78 -6.89
N ALA A 81 -13.53 2.13 -6.60
CA ALA A 81 -13.18 0.86 -7.22
C ALA A 81 -14.19 -0.25 -6.87
N ARG A 82 -14.62 -0.34 -5.61
CA ARG A 82 -15.66 -1.29 -5.17
C ARG A 82 -16.98 -1.05 -5.89
N LYS A 83 -17.42 0.21 -6.00
CA LYS A 83 -18.63 0.58 -6.75
C LYS A 83 -18.53 0.14 -8.21
N ILE A 84 -17.42 0.47 -8.89
CA ILE A 84 -17.19 0.08 -10.29
C ILE A 84 -17.15 -1.45 -10.44
N ALA A 85 -16.53 -2.16 -9.51
CA ALA A 85 -16.47 -3.62 -9.52
C ALA A 85 -17.88 -4.24 -9.42
N ILE A 86 -18.75 -3.70 -8.56
CA ILE A 86 -20.15 -4.14 -8.44
C ILE A 86 -20.91 -3.82 -9.73
N GLU A 87 -20.83 -2.58 -10.22
CA GLU A 87 -21.51 -2.13 -11.46
C GLU A 87 -21.15 -2.99 -12.68
N ARG A 88 -19.91 -3.50 -12.73
CA ARG A 88 -19.39 -4.30 -13.84
C ARG A 88 -19.37 -5.80 -13.57
N GLY A 89 -19.86 -6.26 -12.41
CA GLY A 89 -19.85 -7.68 -12.04
C GLY A 89 -18.45 -8.29 -11.87
N LEU A 90 -17.43 -7.49 -11.51
CA LEU A 90 -16.05 -7.92 -11.29
C LEU A 90 -15.89 -8.58 -9.92
N THR A 91 -16.60 -9.69 -9.68
CA THR A 91 -16.59 -10.45 -8.40
C THR A 91 -15.23 -11.02 -8.03
N TRP A 92 -14.32 -11.10 -9.01
CA TRP A 92 -12.95 -11.53 -8.86
C TRP A 92 -12.01 -10.40 -8.44
N LEU A 93 -12.47 -9.18 -8.21
CA LEU A 93 -11.63 -8.08 -7.78
C LEU A 93 -12.05 -7.58 -6.40
N ASP A 94 -11.10 -7.49 -5.49
CA ASP A 94 -11.29 -6.86 -4.19
C ASP A 94 -10.32 -5.68 -4.07
N ALA A 95 -10.86 -4.54 -3.65
CA ALA A 95 -10.12 -3.31 -3.51
C ALA A 95 -9.95 -3.00 -2.02
N ALA A 96 -8.75 -2.61 -1.62
CA ALA A 96 -8.45 -2.20 -0.26
C ALA A 96 -7.57 -0.94 -0.27
N SER A 97 -7.44 -0.29 0.87
CA SER A 97 -6.57 0.88 1.02
C SER A 97 -5.66 0.77 2.24
N ALA A 98 -4.57 1.54 2.22
CA ALA A 98 -3.62 1.70 3.32
C ALA A 98 -2.92 3.07 3.24
N GLY A 99 -2.18 3.41 4.30
CA GLY A 99 -1.46 4.67 4.40
C GLY A 99 -0.02 4.50 4.88
N THR A 100 0.92 5.25 4.30
CA THR A 100 2.34 5.20 4.71
C THR A 100 2.58 5.71 6.13
N SER A 101 1.72 6.62 6.59
CA SER A 101 1.75 7.25 7.91
C SER A 101 0.31 7.37 8.44
N ALA A 102 -0.43 6.25 8.43
CA ALA A 102 -1.79 6.21 8.91
C ALA A 102 -1.84 6.10 10.43
N TRP A 103 -2.84 6.77 11.03
CA TRP A 103 -3.23 6.46 12.39
C TRP A 103 -4.19 5.26 12.33
N GLU A 104 -3.81 4.11 12.89
CA GLU A 104 -4.62 2.89 12.79
C GLU A 104 -6.04 3.11 13.38
N GLY A 105 -7.07 2.70 12.65
CA GLY A 105 -8.47 2.75 13.09
C GLY A 105 -9.17 4.11 13.01
N ALA A 106 -8.53 5.16 12.48
CA ALA A 106 -9.20 6.44 12.26
C ALA A 106 -10.25 6.34 11.14
N SER A 107 -11.27 7.20 11.22
CA SER A 107 -12.28 7.29 10.16
C SER A 107 -11.75 8.06 8.95
N ALA A 108 -12.43 7.97 7.81
CA ALA A 108 -12.16 8.88 6.70
C ALA A 108 -12.37 10.35 7.13
N SER A 109 -11.70 11.29 6.48
CA SER A 109 -11.86 12.71 6.81
C SER A 109 -13.28 13.18 6.48
N ASP A 110 -13.77 14.18 7.22
CA ASP A 110 -15.12 14.72 7.01
C ASP A 110 -15.36 15.16 5.56
N GLY A 111 -14.37 15.80 4.92
CA GLY A 111 -14.46 16.18 3.51
C GLY A 111 -14.56 14.97 2.57
N ALA A 112 -13.85 13.88 2.85
CA ALA A 112 -13.95 12.65 2.08
C ALA A 112 -15.30 11.94 2.30
N LEU A 113 -15.81 11.92 3.53
CA LEU A 113 -17.13 11.38 3.86
C LEU A 113 -18.24 12.16 3.14
N LEU A 114 -18.23 13.49 3.21
CA LEU A 114 -19.22 14.35 2.56
C LEU A 114 -19.24 14.16 1.04
N VAL A 115 -18.08 14.23 0.38
CA VAL A 115 -18.00 14.03 -1.08
C VAL A 115 -18.30 12.58 -1.46
N GLY A 116 -17.98 11.61 -0.59
CA GLY A 116 -18.38 10.22 -0.76
C GLY A 116 -19.90 10.08 -0.80
N LEU A 117 -20.59 10.67 0.18
CA LEU A 117 -22.06 10.69 0.24
C LEU A 117 -22.69 11.36 -0.99
N GLU A 118 -22.17 12.52 -1.41
CA GLU A 118 -22.61 13.23 -2.63
C GLU A 118 -22.55 12.34 -3.88
N ARG A 119 -21.64 11.36 -3.91
CA ARG A 119 -21.39 10.45 -5.03
C ARG A 119 -22.00 9.06 -4.85
N GLY A 120 -22.73 8.84 -3.76
CA GLY A 120 -23.29 7.53 -3.40
C GLY A 120 -22.22 6.47 -3.12
N LEU A 121 -21.10 6.87 -2.52
CA LEU A 121 -20.04 5.99 -2.06
C LEU A 121 -20.21 5.73 -0.55
N ASP A 122 -20.09 4.48 -0.13
CA ASP A 122 -20.06 4.12 1.28
C ASP A 122 -18.63 4.13 1.83
N LEU A 123 -18.37 5.07 2.73
CA LEU A 123 -17.11 5.22 3.45
C LEU A 123 -17.29 5.05 4.97
N ASN A 124 -18.51 4.78 5.46
CA ASN A 124 -18.78 4.73 6.91
C ASN A 124 -18.06 3.57 7.61
N GLY A 125 -17.90 2.46 6.90
CA GLY A 125 -17.14 1.29 7.35
C GLY A 125 -15.62 1.46 7.26
N HIS A 126 -15.11 2.51 6.60
CA HIS A 126 -13.68 2.70 6.39
C HIS A 126 -12.95 2.93 7.71
N ARG A 127 -11.84 2.21 7.89
CA ARG A 127 -10.91 2.42 8.99
C ARG A 127 -9.51 2.48 8.42
N SER A 128 -8.79 3.54 8.75
CA SER A 128 -7.44 3.73 8.26
C SER A 128 -6.53 2.61 8.77
N ARG A 129 -5.66 2.15 7.88
CA ARG A 129 -4.73 1.05 8.11
C ARG A 129 -3.32 1.46 7.74
N GLN A 130 -2.38 1.20 8.63
CA GLN A 130 -0.97 1.43 8.38
C GLN A 130 -0.44 0.47 7.32
N LEU A 131 0.35 1.00 6.39
CA LEU A 131 1.05 0.21 5.40
C LEU A 131 2.22 -0.53 6.07
N ASP A 132 2.20 -1.86 5.95
CA ASP A 132 3.25 -2.77 6.41
C ASP A 132 3.60 -3.80 5.32
N ARG A 133 4.59 -4.66 5.62
CA ARG A 133 5.05 -5.70 4.69
C ARG A 133 3.96 -6.72 4.37
N ASP A 134 3.10 -7.06 5.31
CA ASP A 134 2.07 -8.08 5.13
C ASP A 134 0.94 -7.57 4.23
N VAL A 135 0.54 -6.30 4.40
CA VAL A 135 -0.41 -5.60 3.53
C VAL A 135 0.14 -5.55 2.10
N VAL A 136 1.41 -5.16 1.93
CA VAL A 136 2.08 -5.14 0.62
C VAL A 136 2.17 -6.54 0.02
N ALA A 137 2.54 -7.55 0.81
CA ALA A 137 2.67 -8.93 0.34
C ALA A 137 1.33 -9.51 -0.15
N ARG A 138 0.21 -9.15 0.50
CA ARG A 138 -1.13 -9.64 0.15
C ARG A 138 -1.70 -9.07 -1.15
N ALA A 139 -1.25 -7.87 -1.55
CA ALA A 139 -1.73 -7.20 -2.75
C ALA A 139 -1.11 -7.78 -4.03
N ASP A 140 -1.92 -7.94 -5.07
CA ASP A 140 -1.48 -8.35 -6.40
C ASP A 140 -1.11 -7.13 -7.26
N LEU A 141 -1.79 -6.00 -7.05
CA LEU A 141 -1.52 -4.71 -7.69
C LEU A 141 -1.65 -3.58 -6.66
N ILE A 142 -0.68 -2.66 -6.64
CA ILE A 142 -0.64 -1.54 -5.72
C ILE A 142 -0.62 -0.23 -6.51
N LEU A 143 -1.57 0.66 -6.24
CA LEU A 143 -1.72 1.96 -6.88
C LEU A 143 -1.47 3.08 -5.86
N ALA A 144 -0.31 3.71 -6.00
CA ALA A 144 0.16 4.79 -5.14
C ALA A 144 -0.34 6.16 -5.64
N MET A 145 -0.72 7.04 -4.70
CA MET A 145 -1.19 8.40 -5.03
C MET A 145 -0.06 9.38 -5.38
N GLY A 146 1.21 9.02 -5.15
CA GLY A 146 2.36 9.89 -5.39
C GLY A 146 3.70 9.15 -5.21
N PRO A 147 4.82 9.74 -5.68
CA PRO A 147 6.12 9.05 -5.76
C PRO A 147 6.64 8.54 -4.42
N HIS A 148 6.54 9.33 -3.35
CA HIS A 148 7.00 8.92 -2.01
C HIS A 148 6.19 7.73 -1.45
N HIS A 149 4.93 7.59 -1.85
CA HIS A 149 4.15 6.40 -1.48
C HIS A 149 4.63 5.16 -2.23
N LEU A 150 4.99 5.32 -3.51
CA LEU A 150 5.53 4.24 -4.33
C LEU A 150 6.86 3.75 -3.76
N GLU A 151 7.79 4.68 -3.49
CA GLU A 151 9.08 4.37 -2.85
C GLU A 151 8.89 3.63 -1.52
N ARG A 152 7.90 4.04 -0.71
CA ARG A 152 7.61 3.35 0.56
C ARG A 152 7.07 1.94 0.35
N VAL A 153 6.22 1.73 -0.64
CA VAL A 153 5.70 0.40 -0.99
C VAL A 153 6.83 -0.50 -1.48
N GLU A 154 7.71 0.02 -2.33
CA GLU A 154 8.89 -0.70 -2.84
C GLU A 154 9.82 -1.10 -1.68
N ALA A 155 10.13 -0.18 -0.76
CA ALA A 155 10.95 -0.48 0.43
C ALA A 155 10.35 -1.59 1.33
N LEU A 156 9.05 -1.86 1.23
CA LEU A 156 8.35 -2.91 1.95
C LEU A 156 8.26 -4.25 1.18
N GLY A 157 8.80 -4.33 -0.04
CA GLY A 157 8.81 -5.53 -0.89
C GLY A 157 7.74 -5.53 -1.99
N GLY A 158 7.28 -4.34 -2.40
CA GLY A 158 6.23 -4.17 -3.42
C GLY A 158 6.76 -4.03 -4.85
N GLU A 159 8.04 -4.30 -5.11
CA GLU A 159 8.66 -4.07 -6.42
C GLU A 159 8.00 -4.91 -7.52
N GLY A 160 7.79 -4.30 -8.69
CA GLY A 160 7.20 -4.95 -9.86
C GLY A 160 5.68 -5.17 -9.80
N LYS A 161 5.02 -4.74 -8.72
CA LYS A 161 3.55 -4.73 -8.61
C LYS A 161 2.98 -3.40 -8.09
N ALA A 162 3.85 -2.40 -7.88
CA ALA A 162 3.46 -1.08 -7.43
C ALA A 162 3.66 -0.04 -8.54
N TYR A 163 2.68 0.83 -8.71
CA TYR A 163 2.68 1.87 -9.73
C TYR A 163 2.04 3.15 -9.19
N LEU A 164 2.40 4.30 -9.76
CA LEU A 164 1.60 5.52 -9.59
C LEU A 164 0.24 5.33 -10.25
N LEU A 165 -0.83 5.71 -9.56
CA LEU A 165 -2.20 5.60 -10.09
C LEU A 165 -2.34 6.31 -11.44
N THR A 166 -1.80 7.52 -11.55
CA THR A 166 -1.79 8.31 -12.79
C THR A 166 -1.02 7.62 -13.91
N ALA A 167 0.16 7.06 -13.60
CA ALA A 167 0.98 6.36 -14.59
C ALA A 167 0.32 5.06 -15.05
N TYR A 168 -0.27 4.30 -14.12
CA TYR A 168 -0.95 3.07 -14.44
C TYR A 168 -2.19 3.32 -15.32
N ALA A 169 -3.02 4.29 -14.94
CA ALA A 169 -4.23 4.66 -15.68
C ALA A 169 -3.95 5.25 -17.07
N SER A 170 -2.80 5.90 -17.27
CA SER A 170 -2.43 6.57 -18.52
C SER A 170 -1.43 5.78 -19.38
N HIS A 171 -1.15 4.51 -19.07
CA HIS A 171 -0.11 3.72 -19.73
C HIS A 171 1.27 4.43 -19.75
N GLY A 172 1.62 5.10 -18.65
CA GLY A 172 2.90 5.77 -18.44
C GLY A 172 2.98 7.21 -18.97
N GLN A 173 1.94 7.73 -19.62
CA GLN A 173 1.94 9.08 -20.20
C GLN A 173 1.87 10.20 -19.15
N ASN A 174 1.38 9.92 -17.95
CA ASN A 174 1.26 10.88 -16.86
C ASN A 174 1.81 10.31 -15.56
N THR A 175 2.83 10.94 -15.01
CA THR A 175 3.47 10.54 -13.74
C THR A 175 3.22 11.54 -12.60
N ARG A 176 2.32 12.51 -12.80
CA ARG A 176 1.99 13.51 -11.78
C ARG A 176 1.32 12.85 -10.57
N PRO A 177 1.65 13.24 -9.33
CA PRO A 177 0.90 12.79 -8.16
C PRO A 177 -0.55 13.31 -8.16
N VAL A 178 -1.44 12.56 -7.52
CA VAL A 178 -2.81 13.01 -7.23
C VAL A 178 -2.77 14.04 -6.10
N ASN A 179 -3.41 15.18 -6.31
CA ASN A 179 -3.40 16.29 -5.37
C ASN A 179 -4.01 15.89 -4.01
N ASP A 180 -3.40 16.30 -2.91
CA ASP A 180 -3.88 15.99 -1.56
C ASP A 180 -4.89 17.03 -1.08
N PRO A 181 -6.16 16.66 -0.81
CA PRO A 181 -7.17 17.61 -0.35
C PRO A 181 -7.15 17.82 1.17
N MET A 182 -6.27 17.15 1.91
CA MET A 182 -6.25 17.20 3.37
C MET A 182 -6.15 18.64 3.90
N GLY A 183 -7.09 19.03 4.76
CA GLY A 183 -7.17 20.38 5.34
C GLY A 183 -7.66 21.48 4.40
N ALA A 184 -7.98 21.18 3.14
CA ALA A 184 -8.49 22.14 2.18
C ALA A 184 -10.03 22.29 2.25
N GLU A 185 -10.56 23.24 1.48
CA GLU A 185 -11.99 23.44 1.32
C GLU A 185 -12.68 22.26 0.62
N LEU A 186 -13.98 22.08 0.86
CA LEU A 186 -14.78 20.97 0.33
C LEU A 186 -14.72 20.88 -1.21
N GLU A 187 -14.60 22.01 -1.91
CA GLU A 187 -14.49 22.03 -3.38
C GLU A 187 -13.22 21.32 -3.87
N VAL A 188 -12.11 21.41 -3.13
CA VAL A 188 -10.88 20.68 -3.45
C VAL A 188 -11.11 19.17 -3.31
N TYR A 189 -11.87 18.73 -2.31
CA TYR A 189 -12.27 17.32 -2.20
C TYR A 189 -13.12 16.87 -3.39
N ARG A 190 -14.04 17.70 -3.87
CA ARG A 190 -14.88 17.38 -5.04
C ARG A 190 -14.04 17.22 -6.30
N VAL A 191 -13.11 18.16 -6.53
CA VAL A 191 -12.16 18.10 -7.65
C VAL A 191 -11.30 16.84 -7.58
N THR A 192 -10.72 16.55 -6.40
CA THR A 192 -9.92 15.33 -6.19
C THR A 192 -10.75 14.07 -6.41
N ALA A 193 -11.97 14.00 -5.91
CA ALA A 193 -12.84 12.85 -6.11
C ALA A 193 -13.20 12.63 -7.59
N GLY A 194 -13.44 13.72 -8.34
CA GLY A 194 -13.65 13.64 -9.79
C GLY A 194 -12.41 13.20 -10.56
N GLU A 195 -11.22 13.62 -10.14
CA GLU A 195 -9.95 13.11 -10.69
C GLU A 195 -9.78 11.62 -10.39
N LEU A 196 -9.99 11.19 -9.14
CA LEU A 196 -9.91 9.80 -8.73
C LEU A 196 -10.89 8.92 -9.48
N GLU A 197 -12.12 9.37 -9.71
CA GLU A 197 -13.13 8.60 -10.44
C GLU A 197 -12.69 8.27 -11.87
N ARG A 198 -12.12 9.26 -12.58
CA ARG A 198 -11.57 9.05 -13.93
C ARG A 198 -10.38 8.11 -13.92
N LEU A 199 -9.44 8.31 -12.98
CA LEU A 199 -8.21 7.51 -12.90
C LEU A 199 -8.49 6.06 -12.51
N VAL A 200 -9.34 5.85 -11.50
CA VAL A 200 -9.71 4.51 -11.03
C VAL A 200 -10.49 3.77 -12.11
N ARG A 201 -11.40 4.43 -12.84
CA ARG A 201 -12.11 3.81 -13.97
C ARG A 201 -11.13 3.32 -15.05
N ALA A 202 -10.21 4.18 -15.48
CA ALA A 202 -9.19 3.81 -16.46
C ALA A 202 -8.26 2.69 -15.96
N ALA A 203 -7.86 2.73 -14.67
CA ALA A 203 -7.09 1.66 -14.06
C ALA A 203 -7.87 0.34 -14.04
N MET A 204 -9.16 0.35 -13.71
CA MET A 204 -10.02 -0.83 -13.73
C MET A 204 -10.20 -1.40 -15.15
N ASP A 205 -10.36 -0.53 -16.15
CA ASP A 205 -10.42 -0.94 -17.58
C ASP A 205 -9.14 -1.69 -17.98
N ARG A 206 -7.99 -1.15 -17.59
CA ARG A 206 -6.69 -1.76 -17.82
C ARG A 206 -6.54 -3.10 -17.11
N VAL A 207 -6.88 -3.18 -15.82
CA VAL A 207 -6.82 -4.44 -15.05
C VAL A 207 -7.71 -5.52 -15.68
N ALA A 208 -8.92 -5.14 -16.13
CA ALA A 208 -9.83 -6.06 -16.80
C ALA A 208 -9.30 -6.54 -18.16
N ALA A 209 -8.61 -5.67 -18.92
CA ALA A 209 -8.03 -6.02 -20.22
C ALA A 209 -6.73 -6.85 -20.10
N GLU A 210 -5.89 -6.56 -19.10
CA GLU A 210 -4.64 -7.27 -18.85
C GLU A 210 -4.88 -8.66 -18.22
N ARG A 211 -6.05 -8.88 -17.62
CA ARG A 211 -6.44 -10.20 -17.14
C ARG A 211 -6.72 -11.09 -18.35
N PRO A 212 -5.97 -12.19 -18.57
CA PRO A 212 -6.38 -13.19 -19.56
C PRO A 212 -7.76 -13.69 -19.15
N ALA A 213 -8.71 -13.66 -20.08
CA ALA A 213 -10.06 -14.20 -19.89
C ALA A 213 -9.95 -15.66 -19.44
N GLY A 214 -9.96 -15.87 -18.13
CA GLY A 214 -10.03 -17.20 -17.54
C GLY A 214 -11.43 -17.72 -17.78
N GLY A 215 -11.61 -18.42 -18.91
CA GLY A 215 -12.72 -19.32 -19.21
C GLY A 215 -14.11 -18.68 -19.09
N ALA A 216 -14.64 -18.22 -20.22
CA ALA A 216 -16.06 -18.43 -20.46
C ALA A 216 -16.30 -19.96 -20.46
N GLU A 217 -16.68 -20.53 -19.32
CA GLU A 217 -17.39 -21.81 -19.32
C GLU A 217 -18.83 -21.48 -19.71
N GLY A 218 -19.28 -22.09 -20.81
CA GLY A 218 -20.55 -21.84 -21.46
C GLY A 218 -21.74 -22.57 -20.83
#